data_AF-A0A4U0V9U6-F1
#
_entry.id   AF-A0A4U0V9U6-F1
#
_cell.length_a   1.000
_cell.length_b   1.000
_cell.length_c   1.000
_cell.angle_alpha   90.00
_cell.angle_beta   90.00
_cell.angle_gamma   90.00
#
_symmetry.space_group_name_H-M   'P 1'
#
loop_
_entity.id
_entity.type
_entity.pdbx_description
1 polymer ?
#
loop_
_entity_poly.entity_id
_entity_poly.type
_entity_poly.pdbx_seq_one_letter_code
_entity_poly.pdbx_strand_id
1 'polypeptide(L)'
;MADAHALESYSQNGRLLGNLEDGEDDIDYVRDDTLPRESQRRSNERLDESWRRVRRACQRPWQVGELVEATAEWGLASSTRLPRTFHITPILPSIQNLPIIWLERYAPKRVHRIAMLILLYALWFLAIIFVVRQSRLSPTISGYDPPVYLSCTARYWNGGQCGLDGYLCQPFAEASFAFRCPADCLDTQLLNPYAVGDQEIVYQSLVVGGPTEGRQFGNESSHDEELVANAVYRADSFICASAIHSGFLRDVEGGCGVLTLTGEQSSYTSSQRFGIHSIGFDSHFPRSFGFKVGSKTACKDRRWPGLAASVSFTIMLSLFTTSPAVFFWIIFTGLFFHVALVSDPPTLNRDTLPDMFTLLSMAIAQFLPAAFVALVMYRYAVTRSLRGLTAQVEKTVLWLGPAWVGALNNYTFDKLPIQRLTIHDIRAQPGAVSTLIAIVLIIGSIAIGQAYAFLVEGRFARYALLYSILVLGILIATVIPGLELKIHHYFLALLLLPGTSFQNRPSLIYQGLLIGLFVNGVARWGFASILQTPGELLADGQRGSILPDVAVLAAGVDNITFSLGSLPIHDAEMAVTYYGVGTRERRRALPWSGWRRGHW
;
A
#
# COMPACT_ATOMS: atom_id res chain seq x y z
N MET A 1 -9.00 -72.35 -41.87
CA MET A 1 -10.18 -71.53 -42.26
C MET A 1 -11.08 -71.53 -41.05
N ALA A 2 -11.34 -70.36 -40.48
CA ALA A 2 -12.34 -70.02 -39.46
C ALA A 2 -12.54 -71.01 -38.28
N ASP A 3 -12.32 -70.53 -37.07
CA ASP A 3 -13.18 -70.92 -35.96
C ASP A 3 -13.47 -69.70 -35.08
N ALA A 4 -14.75 -69.49 -34.84
CA ALA A 4 -15.31 -68.42 -34.04
C ALA A 4 -16.20 -69.04 -32.97
N HIS A 5 -15.85 -68.84 -31.71
CA HIS A 5 -16.68 -68.87 -30.50
C HIS A 5 -15.72 -68.49 -29.34
N ALA A 6 -16.02 -67.68 -28.34
CA ALA A 6 -17.11 -66.78 -28.02
C ALA A 6 -16.63 -65.95 -26.80
N LEU A 7 -17.11 -64.70 -26.70
CA LEU A 7 -17.43 -63.97 -25.46
C LEU A 7 -16.34 -63.80 -24.37
N GLU A 8 -15.69 -62.63 -24.35
CA GLU A 8 -15.60 -61.81 -23.12
C GLU A 8 -15.31 -60.31 -23.41
N SER A 9 -16.36 -59.51 -23.25
CA SER A 9 -16.40 -58.18 -22.61
C SER A 9 -15.35 -57.11 -22.95
N TYR A 10 -15.77 -56.26 -23.89
CA TYR A 10 -15.43 -54.85 -24.10
C TYR A 10 -15.41 -54.00 -22.80
N SER A 11 -14.27 -53.40 -22.45
CA SER A 11 -14.15 -52.05 -21.83
C SER A 11 -12.75 -51.86 -21.24
N GLN A 12 -11.81 -51.31 -22.02
CA GLN A 12 -10.64 -50.57 -21.51
C GLN A 12 -9.93 -49.91 -22.68
N ASN A 13 -10.22 -48.63 -22.93
CA ASN A 13 -9.34 -47.73 -23.67
C ASN A 13 -9.56 -46.31 -23.13
N GLY A 14 -8.62 -45.88 -22.28
CA GLY A 14 -8.67 -44.60 -21.59
C GLY A 14 -7.41 -44.34 -20.77
N ARG A 15 -6.23 -44.49 -21.39
CA ARG A 15 -4.95 -43.99 -20.87
C ARG A 15 -4.07 -43.51 -22.04
N LEU A 16 -4.34 -42.29 -22.47
CA LEU A 16 -3.42 -41.42 -23.20
C LEU A 16 -3.56 -40.05 -22.53
N LEU A 17 -2.44 -39.41 -22.21
CA LEU A 17 -2.24 -38.25 -21.29
C LEU A 17 -1.86 -38.63 -19.85
N GLY A 18 -0.77 -39.38 -19.72
CA GLY A 18 0.10 -39.37 -18.54
C GLY A 18 1.51 -39.60 -19.06
N ASN A 19 2.31 -38.53 -19.08
CA ASN A 19 3.78 -38.47 -19.23
C ASN A 19 4.14 -37.12 -19.86
N LEU A 20 4.13 -36.06 -19.06
CA LEU A 20 4.77 -34.77 -19.34
C LEU A 20 4.83 -33.99 -18.02
N GLU A 21 5.48 -34.57 -17.01
CA GLU A 21 5.99 -33.90 -15.80
C GLU A 21 6.73 -34.94 -14.96
N ASP A 22 7.90 -35.35 -15.45
CA ASP A 22 9.00 -35.90 -14.68
C ASP A 22 10.24 -35.74 -15.57
N GLY A 23 10.66 -34.48 -15.69
CA GLY A 23 11.93 -34.09 -16.29
C GLY A 23 12.91 -33.82 -15.17
N GLU A 24 13.91 -34.69 -15.10
CA GLU A 24 15.04 -34.68 -14.16
C GLU A 24 15.63 -33.28 -13.93
N ASP A 25 15.62 -32.90 -12.65
CA ASP A 25 16.71 -32.17 -12.00
C ASP A 25 16.83 -32.78 -10.59
N ASP A 26 17.14 -34.08 -10.55
CA ASP A 26 17.70 -34.75 -9.39
C ASP A 26 19.13 -34.23 -9.21
N ILE A 27 19.26 -33.07 -8.56
CA ILE A 27 20.51 -32.72 -7.92
C ILE A 27 20.63 -33.61 -6.68
N ASP A 28 21.29 -34.74 -6.91
CA ASP A 28 21.79 -35.68 -5.93
C ASP A 28 22.44 -34.93 -4.74
N TYR A 29 21.73 -34.86 -3.62
CA TYR A 29 22.20 -34.24 -2.38
C TYR A 29 21.81 -35.09 -1.16
N VAL A 30 22.04 -36.40 -1.22
CA VAL A 30 22.24 -37.20 0.00
C VAL A 30 23.30 -38.25 -0.25
N ARG A 31 24.55 -37.81 -0.39
CA ARG A 31 25.69 -38.64 0.03
C ARG A 31 25.92 -38.35 1.50
N ASP A 32 25.68 -39.36 2.34
CA ASP A 32 26.06 -39.38 3.75
C ASP A 32 27.60 -39.46 3.88
N ASP A 33 28.30 -38.43 3.38
CA ASP A 33 29.71 -38.23 3.66
C ASP A 33 29.81 -37.51 5.01
N THR A 34 29.65 -38.27 6.09
CA THR A 34 30.11 -37.84 7.40
C THR A 34 31.62 -37.56 7.30
N LEU A 35 31.97 -36.27 7.20
CA LEU A 35 33.35 -35.80 7.30
C LEU A 35 34.03 -36.51 8.48
N PRO A 36 35.21 -37.14 8.29
CA PRO A 36 35.91 -37.84 9.37
C PRO A 36 36.01 -36.91 10.59
N ARG A 37 35.75 -37.43 11.81
CA ARG A 37 35.70 -36.63 13.05
C ARG A 37 36.85 -35.61 13.20
N GLU A 38 38.02 -35.94 12.66
CA GLU A 38 39.21 -35.08 12.67
C GLU A 38 39.09 -33.86 11.75
N SER A 39 38.49 -34.01 10.56
CA SER A 39 38.23 -32.89 9.64
C SER A 39 37.20 -31.90 10.22
N GLN A 40 36.18 -32.41 10.92
CA GLN A 40 35.20 -31.60 11.63
C GLN A 40 35.78 -30.90 12.86
N ARG A 41 36.74 -31.53 13.54
CA ARG A 41 37.49 -30.90 14.62
C ARG A 41 38.34 -29.73 14.10
N ARG A 42 39.07 -29.93 13.00
CA ARG A 42 39.88 -28.87 12.37
C ARG A 42 39.04 -27.70 11.83
N SER A 43 37.84 -27.96 11.31
CA SER A 43 36.94 -26.88 10.86
C SER A 43 36.40 -26.07 12.05
N ASN A 44 36.02 -26.74 13.14
CA ASN A 44 35.62 -26.07 14.39
C ASN A 44 36.77 -25.24 15.00
N GLU A 45 38.01 -25.73 14.97
CA GLU A 45 39.18 -24.99 15.46
C GLU A 45 39.44 -23.70 14.66
N ARG A 46 39.36 -23.74 13.32
CA ARG A 46 39.46 -22.54 12.46
C ARG A 46 38.33 -21.54 12.71
N LEU A 47 37.13 -22.05 12.99
CA LEU A 47 35.97 -21.24 13.33
C LEU A 47 36.17 -20.49 14.66
N ASP A 48 36.63 -21.19 15.69
CA ASP A 48 36.91 -20.57 16.99
C ASP A 48 38.05 -19.54 16.91
N GLU A 49 39.03 -19.78 16.04
CA GLU A 49 40.13 -18.85 15.82
C GLU A 49 39.71 -17.60 15.04
N SER A 50 38.90 -17.75 13.98
CA SER A 50 38.31 -16.61 13.25
C SER A 50 37.33 -15.82 14.12
N TRP A 51 36.50 -16.48 14.95
CA TRP A 51 35.61 -15.79 15.89
C TRP A 51 36.39 -15.00 16.96
N ARG A 52 37.51 -15.55 17.44
CA ARG A 52 38.44 -14.81 18.33
C ARG A 52 39.04 -13.59 17.66
N ARG A 53 39.22 -13.57 16.34
CA ARG A 53 39.63 -12.37 15.59
C ARG A 53 38.51 -11.34 15.53
N VAL A 54 37.28 -11.74 15.19
CA VAL A 54 36.11 -10.83 15.19
C VAL A 54 35.90 -10.19 16.56
N ARG A 55 35.94 -10.97 17.64
CA ARG A 55 35.77 -10.45 19.01
C ARG A 55 36.84 -9.42 19.37
N ARG A 56 38.10 -9.65 18.98
CA ARG A 56 39.20 -8.70 19.20
C ARG A 56 39.03 -7.42 18.37
N ALA A 57 38.54 -7.53 17.13
CA ALA A 57 38.24 -6.40 16.28
C ALA A 57 37.10 -5.54 16.85
N CYS A 58 36.01 -6.15 17.35
CA CYS A 58 34.89 -5.43 17.97
C CYS A 58 35.27 -4.67 19.26
N GLN A 59 36.36 -5.06 19.94
CA GLN A 59 36.82 -4.39 21.16
C GLN A 59 37.66 -3.13 20.89
N ARG A 60 38.02 -2.86 19.63
CA ARG A 60 38.85 -1.72 19.24
C ARG A 60 38.01 -0.67 18.49
N PRO A 61 37.98 0.60 18.93
CA PRO A 61 36.97 1.55 18.47
C PRO A 61 37.14 2.12 17.05
N TRP A 62 38.18 1.76 16.26
CA TRP A 62 38.51 2.53 15.02
C TRP A 62 39.02 1.73 13.80
N GLN A 63 38.74 0.44 13.67
CA GLN A 63 39.20 -0.35 12.50
C GLN A 63 38.05 -1.10 11.82
N VAL A 64 37.20 -0.36 11.10
CA VAL A 64 36.11 -0.93 10.29
C VAL A 64 36.65 -1.94 9.27
N GLY A 65 37.83 -1.66 8.67
CA GLY A 65 38.49 -2.56 7.72
C GLY A 65 38.85 -3.93 8.32
N GLU A 66 39.49 -3.95 9.50
CA GLU A 66 39.83 -5.21 10.19
C GLU A 66 38.57 -5.97 10.64
N LEU A 67 37.51 -5.26 11.03
CA LEU A 67 36.23 -5.87 11.37
C LEU A 67 35.58 -6.54 10.15
N VAL A 68 35.58 -5.87 8.99
CA VAL A 68 35.07 -6.40 7.73
C VAL A 68 35.86 -7.62 7.29
N GLU A 69 37.20 -7.56 7.36
CA GLU A 69 38.07 -8.68 7.00
C GLU A 69 37.86 -9.87 7.93
N ALA A 70 37.84 -9.64 9.25
CA ALA A 70 37.61 -10.69 10.24
C ALA A 70 36.22 -11.33 10.11
N THR A 71 35.18 -10.54 9.79
CA THR A 71 33.82 -11.06 9.56
C THR A 71 33.70 -11.81 8.24
N ALA A 72 34.40 -11.39 7.19
CA ALA A 72 34.49 -12.10 5.93
C ALA A 72 35.21 -13.45 6.08
N GLU A 73 36.37 -13.46 6.74
CA GLU A 73 37.13 -14.69 7.05
C GLU A 73 36.31 -15.65 7.93
N TRP A 74 35.61 -15.12 8.94
CA TRP A 74 34.73 -15.93 9.78
C TRP A 74 33.54 -16.49 8.99
N GLY A 75 32.93 -15.69 8.11
CA GLY A 75 31.87 -16.15 7.21
C GLY A 75 32.34 -17.27 6.28
N LEU A 76 33.54 -17.14 5.70
CA LEU A 76 34.16 -18.17 4.88
C LEU A 76 34.48 -19.44 5.68
N ALA A 77 35.08 -19.30 6.87
CA ALA A 77 35.34 -20.43 7.77
C ALA A 77 34.04 -21.13 8.19
N SER A 78 32.96 -20.39 8.40
CA SER A 78 31.67 -20.95 8.82
C SER A 78 30.99 -21.80 7.76
N SER A 79 31.25 -21.52 6.48
CA SER A 79 30.75 -22.32 5.36
C SER A 79 31.32 -23.75 5.32
N THR A 80 32.35 -24.03 6.13
CA THR A 80 32.99 -25.35 6.25
C THR A 80 32.41 -26.22 7.38
N ARG A 81 31.42 -25.72 8.14
CA ARG A 81 30.74 -26.49 9.19
C ARG A 81 29.72 -27.45 8.59
N LEU A 82 29.46 -28.58 9.26
CA LEU A 82 28.35 -29.45 8.88
C LEU A 82 27.02 -28.67 8.99
N PRO A 83 26.29 -28.49 7.88
CA PRO A 83 25.09 -27.67 7.87
C PRO A 83 23.98 -28.36 8.66
N ARG A 84 23.33 -27.63 9.57
CA ARG A 84 22.15 -28.11 10.29
C ARG A 84 20.92 -27.37 9.78
N THR A 85 20.03 -28.07 9.10
CA THR A 85 18.76 -27.51 8.63
C THR A 85 17.82 -27.22 9.79
N PHE A 86 17.13 -26.08 9.73
CA PHE A 86 16.05 -25.80 10.67
C PHE A 86 14.82 -26.63 10.30
N HIS A 87 14.18 -27.22 11.30
CA HIS A 87 12.90 -27.90 11.18
C HIS A 87 11.99 -27.50 12.34
N ILE A 88 10.72 -27.29 12.06
CA ILE A 88 9.72 -26.98 13.09
C ILE A 88 9.16 -28.28 13.64
N THR A 89 9.44 -28.56 14.91
CA THR A 89 8.69 -29.56 15.67
C THR A 89 7.37 -28.94 16.16
N PRO A 90 6.20 -29.47 15.76
CA PRO A 90 4.92 -28.85 16.09
C PRO A 90 4.68 -28.75 17.61
N ILE A 91 4.17 -27.62 18.07
CA ILE A 91 3.69 -27.45 19.46
C ILE A 91 2.34 -28.14 19.56
N LEU A 92 2.21 -29.06 20.52
CA LEU A 92 1.03 -29.92 20.69
C LEU A 92 0.70 -30.69 19.39
N PRO A 93 1.55 -31.66 18.99
CA PRO A 93 1.43 -32.36 17.71
C PRO A 93 0.04 -32.93 17.43
N SER A 94 -0.67 -33.38 18.47
CA SER A 94 -2.04 -33.88 18.36
C SER A 94 -2.97 -32.82 17.73
N ILE A 95 -2.96 -31.58 18.24
CA ILE A 95 -3.83 -30.51 17.75
C ILE A 95 -3.42 -30.08 16.33
N GLN A 96 -2.11 -30.00 16.08
CA GLN A 96 -1.56 -29.56 14.79
C GLN A 96 -1.91 -30.51 13.65
N ASN A 97 -1.96 -31.82 13.93
CA ASN A 97 -2.25 -32.85 12.96
C ASN A 97 -3.75 -33.15 12.82
N LEU A 98 -4.61 -32.68 13.74
CA LEU A 98 -6.07 -32.91 13.70
C LEU A 98 -6.69 -32.57 12.33
N PRO A 99 -6.41 -31.40 11.70
CA PRO A 99 -6.98 -31.08 10.39
C PRO A 99 -6.59 -32.10 9.30
N ILE A 100 -5.34 -32.57 9.33
CA ILE A 100 -4.83 -33.57 8.37
C ILE A 100 -5.53 -34.90 8.59
N ILE A 101 -5.66 -35.35 9.84
CA ILE A 101 -6.33 -36.61 10.20
C ILE A 101 -7.80 -36.57 9.78
N TRP A 102 -8.49 -35.46 9.98
CA TRP A 102 -9.87 -35.28 9.53
C TRP A 102 -9.98 -35.32 8.01
N LEU A 103 -9.06 -34.65 7.31
CA LEU A 103 -9.01 -34.68 5.86
C LEU A 103 -8.80 -36.11 5.33
N GLU A 104 -7.92 -36.88 5.95
CA GLU A 104 -7.67 -38.27 5.59
C GLU A 104 -8.85 -39.19 5.90
N ARG A 105 -9.56 -38.95 7.01
CA ARG A 105 -10.75 -39.73 7.40
C ARG A 105 -11.95 -39.47 6.50
N TYR A 106 -12.27 -38.21 6.21
CA TYR A 106 -13.49 -37.84 5.48
C TYR A 106 -13.27 -37.66 3.96
N ALA A 107 -12.05 -37.33 3.53
CA ALA A 107 -11.70 -37.12 2.13
C ALA A 107 -10.37 -37.81 1.71
N PRO A 108 -10.30 -39.15 1.79
CA PRO A 108 -9.07 -39.89 1.52
C PRO A 108 -8.63 -39.82 0.05
N LYS A 109 -9.59 -39.80 -0.88
CA LYS A 109 -9.31 -39.80 -2.33
C LYS A 109 -8.96 -38.40 -2.83
N ARG A 110 -8.02 -38.32 -3.79
CA ARG A 110 -7.65 -37.06 -4.46
C ARG A 110 -8.85 -36.33 -5.05
N VAL A 111 -9.81 -37.07 -5.61
CA VAL A 111 -11.05 -36.52 -6.18
C VAL A 111 -11.88 -35.77 -5.13
N HIS A 112 -12.01 -36.31 -3.91
CA HIS A 112 -12.75 -35.63 -2.84
C HIS A 112 -12.05 -34.32 -2.43
N ARG A 113 -10.72 -34.32 -2.35
CA ARG A 113 -9.92 -33.14 -2.02
C ARG A 113 -10.04 -32.05 -3.08
N ILE A 114 -9.97 -32.43 -4.36
CA ILE A 114 -10.18 -31.51 -5.49
C ILE A 114 -11.62 -30.97 -5.47
N ALA A 115 -12.63 -31.82 -5.26
CA ALA A 115 -14.03 -31.40 -5.19
C ALA A 115 -14.29 -30.41 -4.04
N MET A 116 -13.75 -30.67 -2.84
CA MET A 116 -13.84 -29.74 -1.72
C MET A 116 -13.12 -28.41 -1.99
N LEU A 117 -11.97 -28.46 -2.67
CA LEU A 117 -11.25 -27.25 -3.06
C LEU A 117 -12.05 -26.42 -4.06
N ILE A 118 -12.64 -27.06 -5.08
CA ILE A 118 -13.54 -26.40 -6.05
C ILE A 118 -14.75 -25.80 -5.34
N LEU A 119 -15.36 -26.54 -4.39
CA LEU A 119 -16.48 -26.03 -3.60
C LEU A 119 -16.06 -24.82 -2.76
N LEU A 120 -14.92 -24.89 -2.09
CA LEU A 120 -14.36 -23.78 -1.32
C LEU A 120 -14.19 -22.54 -2.19
N TYR A 121 -13.62 -22.70 -3.39
CA TYR A 121 -13.48 -21.62 -4.35
C TYR A 121 -14.82 -21.05 -4.79
N ALA A 122 -15.76 -21.90 -5.19
CA ALA A 122 -17.08 -21.46 -5.63
C ALA A 122 -17.77 -20.64 -4.53
N LEU A 123 -17.73 -21.12 -3.28
CA LEU A 123 -18.30 -20.41 -2.13
C LEU A 123 -17.57 -19.09 -1.85
N TRP A 124 -16.24 -19.07 -1.91
CA TRP A 124 -15.47 -17.84 -1.72
C TRP A 124 -15.73 -16.82 -2.84
N PHE A 125 -15.71 -17.24 -4.11
CA PHE A 125 -16.03 -16.39 -5.25
C PHE A 125 -17.45 -15.84 -5.16
N LEU A 126 -18.45 -16.68 -4.80
CA LEU A 126 -19.82 -16.21 -4.60
C LEU A 126 -19.90 -15.19 -3.47
N ALA A 127 -19.23 -15.44 -2.34
CA ALA A 127 -19.20 -14.51 -1.21
C ALA A 127 -18.54 -13.16 -1.60
N ILE A 128 -17.40 -13.20 -2.31
CA ILE A 128 -16.70 -11.99 -2.73
C ILE A 128 -17.45 -11.24 -3.82
N ILE A 129 -18.00 -11.92 -4.82
CA ILE A 129 -18.86 -11.29 -5.84
C ILE A 129 -20.06 -10.63 -5.15
N PHE A 130 -20.71 -11.31 -4.20
CA PHE A 130 -21.81 -10.73 -3.45
C PHE A 130 -21.38 -9.48 -2.68
N VAL A 131 -20.28 -9.54 -1.93
CA VAL A 131 -19.77 -8.40 -1.16
C VAL A 131 -19.37 -7.24 -2.07
N VAL A 132 -18.61 -7.50 -3.14
CA VAL A 132 -18.19 -6.46 -4.10
C VAL A 132 -19.40 -5.83 -4.76
N ARG A 133 -20.37 -6.64 -5.23
CA ARG A 133 -21.60 -6.10 -5.81
C ARG A 133 -22.37 -5.26 -4.79
N GLN A 134 -22.54 -5.72 -3.56
CA GLN A 134 -23.23 -4.94 -2.51
C GLN A 134 -22.46 -3.68 -2.10
N SER A 135 -21.13 -3.73 -2.08
CA SER A 135 -20.29 -2.56 -1.81
C SER A 135 -20.30 -1.57 -2.98
N ARG A 136 -20.57 -2.03 -4.21
CA ARG A 136 -20.56 -1.20 -5.42
C ARG A 136 -21.96 -0.82 -5.92
N LEU A 137 -23.02 -1.39 -5.35
CA LEU A 137 -24.39 -0.98 -5.58
C LEU A 137 -24.58 0.38 -4.91
N SER A 138 -24.49 1.42 -5.72
CA SER A 138 -24.95 2.76 -5.34
C SER A 138 -26.42 2.88 -5.74
N PRO A 139 -27.35 3.02 -4.80
CA PRO A 139 -28.74 3.29 -5.15
C PRO A 139 -28.81 4.62 -5.92
N THR A 140 -29.61 4.66 -6.98
CA THR A 140 -29.86 5.90 -7.72
C THR A 140 -30.52 6.91 -6.78
N ILE A 141 -29.93 8.09 -6.65
CA ILE A 141 -30.54 9.19 -5.90
C ILE A 141 -31.46 9.92 -6.88
N SER A 142 -32.75 10.00 -6.57
CA SER A 142 -33.73 10.62 -7.47
C SER A 142 -33.30 12.02 -7.90
N GLY A 143 -33.19 12.26 -9.21
CA GLY A 143 -32.79 13.55 -9.78
C GLY A 143 -31.28 13.74 -9.96
N TYR A 144 -30.46 12.72 -9.68
CA TYR A 144 -29.00 12.79 -9.81
C TYR A 144 -28.44 11.58 -10.57
N ASP A 145 -27.28 11.80 -11.20
CA ASP A 145 -26.47 10.74 -11.80
C ASP A 145 -25.98 9.73 -10.75
N PRO A 146 -25.54 8.53 -11.16
CA PRO A 146 -24.98 7.54 -10.25
C PRO A 146 -23.85 8.12 -9.38
N PRO A 147 -23.84 7.84 -8.06
CA PRO A 147 -22.84 8.40 -7.16
C PRO A 147 -21.39 8.10 -7.57
N VAL A 148 -20.57 9.14 -7.62
CA VAL A 148 -19.13 9.04 -7.90
C VAL A 148 -18.40 8.50 -6.66
N TYR A 149 -17.57 7.48 -6.85
CA TYR A 149 -16.77 6.90 -5.77
C TYR A 149 -15.55 7.77 -5.48
N LEU A 150 -15.52 8.40 -4.32
CA LEU A 150 -14.44 9.28 -3.89
C LEU A 150 -13.38 8.53 -3.06
N SER A 151 -12.14 9.00 -3.09
CA SER A 151 -11.13 8.64 -2.08
C SER A 151 -11.29 9.50 -0.82
N CYS A 152 -10.65 9.13 0.29
CA CYS A 152 -10.71 9.94 1.51
C CYS A 152 -10.02 11.31 1.37
N THR A 153 -9.11 11.46 0.40
CA THR A 153 -8.41 12.72 0.10
C THR A 153 -9.10 13.56 -0.97
N ALA A 154 -10.24 13.10 -1.49
CA ALA A 154 -10.94 13.77 -2.57
C ALA A 154 -11.38 15.18 -2.16
N ARG A 155 -11.00 16.16 -2.97
CA ARG A 155 -11.34 17.58 -2.81
C ARG A 155 -11.83 18.17 -4.12
N TYR A 156 -12.66 19.20 -4.02
CA TYR A 156 -13.23 19.87 -5.19
C TYR A 156 -12.26 20.92 -5.78
N TRP A 157 -11.36 21.46 -4.95
CA TRP A 157 -10.39 22.48 -5.35
C TRP A 157 -8.96 22.00 -5.12
N ASN A 158 -8.21 21.80 -6.20
CA ASN A 158 -6.83 21.30 -6.15
C ASN A 158 -5.83 22.37 -6.57
N GLY A 159 -5.67 23.40 -5.72
CA GLY A 159 -4.66 24.45 -5.85
C GLY A 159 -4.54 25.05 -7.25
N GLY A 160 -3.34 24.98 -7.83
CA GLY A 160 -3.00 25.58 -9.13
C GLY A 160 -3.69 24.95 -10.36
N GLN A 161 -4.46 23.86 -10.19
CA GLN A 161 -5.16 23.20 -11.30
C GLN A 161 -6.44 23.93 -11.73
N CYS A 162 -6.89 24.92 -10.96
CA CYS A 162 -8.09 25.70 -11.28
C CYS A 162 -7.86 26.79 -12.34
N GLY A 163 -6.64 26.95 -12.85
CA GLY A 163 -6.31 27.98 -13.84
C GLY A 163 -6.39 29.40 -13.28
N LEU A 164 -6.16 30.39 -14.15
CA LEU A 164 -6.28 31.81 -13.80
C LEU A 164 -7.72 32.13 -13.40
N ASP A 165 -7.90 32.91 -12.33
CA ASP A 165 -9.19 33.28 -11.74
C ASP A 165 -10.11 32.08 -11.42
N GLY A 166 -9.55 30.86 -11.29
CA GLY A 166 -10.33 29.66 -11.01
C GLY A 166 -11.21 29.18 -12.17
N TYR A 167 -10.97 29.66 -13.40
CA TYR A 167 -11.81 29.37 -14.57
C TYR A 167 -12.05 27.87 -14.81
N LEU A 168 -11.04 27.02 -14.59
CA LEU A 168 -11.16 25.56 -14.77
C LEU A 168 -11.92 24.87 -13.62
N CYS A 169 -12.23 25.59 -12.55
CA CYS A 169 -12.98 25.10 -11.39
C CYS A 169 -14.41 25.63 -11.34
N GLN A 170 -14.93 26.14 -12.46
CA GLN A 170 -16.37 26.38 -12.63
C GLN A 170 -17.15 25.05 -12.64
N PRO A 171 -18.45 25.06 -12.31
CA PRO A 171 -19.23 26.17 -11.75
C PRO A 171 -18.95 26.40 -10.26
N PHE A 172 -19.12 27.63 -9.77
CA PHE A 172 -18.84 28.00 -8.38
C PHE A 172 -20.01 27.78 -7.42
N ALA A 173 -21.25 27.82 -7.93
CA ALA A 173 -22.50 27.66 -7.20
C ALA A 173 -23.49 26.82 -8.02
N GLU A 174 -24.62 26.44 -7.42
CA GLU A 174 -25.80 25.86 -8.09
C GLU A 174 -25.57 24.54 -8.84
N ALA A 175 -24.42 23.88 -8.61
CA ALA A 175 -24.17 22.54 -9.09
C ALA A 175 -24.18 21.57 -7.92
N SER A 176 -24.83 20.43 -8.12
CA SER A 176 -24.88 19.35 -7.16
C SER A 176 -24.59 18.03 -7.83
N PHE A 177 -23.94 17.13 -7.11
CA PHE A 177 -23.63 15.80 -7.62
C PHE A 177 -23.72 14.76 -6.51
N ALA A 178 -24.06 13.54 -6.90
CA ALA A 178 -24.09 12.42 -5.98
C ALA A 178 -22.68 11.85 -5.79
N PHE A 179 -22.30 11.61 -4.54
CA PHE A 179 -21.00 11.07 -4.18
C PHE A 179 -21.14 9.87 -3.25
N ARG A 180 -20.06 9.10 -3.18
CA ARG A 180 -19.89 8.00 -2.24
C ARG A 180 -18.52 8.06 -1.58
N CYS A 181 -18.53 7.99 -0.26
CA CYS A 181 -17.34 7.92 0.57
C CYS A 181 -17.12 6.51 1.13
N PRO A 182 -15.86 6.05 1.17
CA PRO A 182 -15.49 4.83 1.87
C PRO A 182 -15.59 5.01 3.40
N ALA A 183 -15.49 3.91 4.13
CA ALA A 183 -15.32 3.92 5.58
C ALA A 183 -13.85 4.21 5.97
N ASP A 184 -13.62 4.59 7.24
CA ASP A 184 -12.30 4.89 7.83
C ASP A 184 -11.58 6.07 7.15
N CYS A 185 -12.31 7.18 6.92
CA CYS A 185 -11.74 8.43 6.40
C CYS A 185 -11.40 9.44 7.50
N LEU A 186 -11.78 9.19 8.75
CA LEU A 186 -11.53 10.08 9.90
C LEU A 186 -10.03 10.36 10.09
N ASP A 187 -9.20 9.32 10.00
CA ASP A 187 -7.75 9.39 10.23
C ASP A 187 -6.96 9.93 9.01
N THR A 188 -7.64 10.34 7.93
CA THR A 188 -6.94 10.82 6.74
C THR A 188 -6.38 12.23 6.97
N GLN A 189 -5.06 12.36 6.81
CA GLN A 189 -4.30 13.58 7.10
C GLN A 189 -3.59 14.14 5.87
N LEU A 190 -3.36 15.46 5.88
CA LEU A 190 -2.46 16.11 4.95
C LEU A 190 -1.00 15.75 5.25
N LEU A 191 -0.31 15.22 4.24
CA LEU A 191 1.11 14.85 4.36
C LEU A 191 2.06 15.93 3.85
N ASN A 192 1.52 16.90 3.12
CA ASN A 192 2.25 18.07 2.63
C ASN A 192 1.71 19.31 3.33
N PRO A 193 2.57 20.27 3.70
CA PRO A 193 2.12 21.55 4.23
C PRO A 193 1.18 22.26 3.25
N TYR A 194 0.02 22.67 3.74
CA TYR A 194 -1.04 23.31 2.95
C TYR A 194 -1.43 24.65 3.58
N ALA A 195 -1.34 25.74 2.81
CA ALA A 195 -1.66 27.06 3.29
C ALA A 195 -3.18 27.31 3.33
N VAL A 196 -3.66 27.82 4.47
CA VAL A 196 -5.06 28.19 4.70
C VAL A 196 -5.09 29.63 5.23
N GLY A 197 -4.93 30.61 4.34
CA GLY A 197 -4.78 32.01 4.76
C GLY A 197 -3.37 32.27 5.30
N ASP A 198 -3.28 32.71 6.54
CA ASP A 198 -2.04 33.03 7.26
C ASP A 198 -1.41 31.85 8.00
N GLN A 199 -2.10 30.70 8.03
CA GLN A 199 -1.67 29.48 8.69
C GLN A 199 -1.29 28.39 7.68
N GLU A 200 -0.37 27.53 8.10
CA GLU A 200 0.08 26.36 7.34
C GLU A 200 -0.29 25.08 8.09
N ILE A 201 -0.96 24.17 7.37
CA ILE A 201 -1.61 23.00 7.95
C ILE A 201 -0.92 21.73 7.45
N VAL A 202 -0.54 20.85 8.38
CA VAL A 202 0.11 19.55 8.11
C VAL A 202 -0.24 18.53 9.20
N TYR A 203 -0.26 17.24 8.87
CA TYR A 203 -0.58 16.12 9.78
C TYR A 203 -1.95 16.20 10.48
N GLN A 204 -2.91 16.88 9.85
CA GLN A 204 -4.31 16.90 10.27
C GLN A 204 -5.23 16.82 9.05
N SER A 205 -6.52 16.55 9.28
CA SER A 205 -7.51 16.47 8.20
C SER A 205 -7.74 17.86 7.59
N LEU A 206 -7.77 17.97 6.27
CA LEU A 206 -8.07 19.23 5.58
C LEU A 206 -9.58 19.45 5.57
N VAL A 207 -10.11 20.07 6.62
CA VAL A 207 -11.52 20.48 6.70
C VAL A 207 -11.55 21.94 7.09
N VAL A 208 -11.95 22.82 6.17
CA VAL A 208 -12.01 24.27 6.41
C VAL A 208 -13.48 24.70 6.44
N GLY A 209 -13.90 25.27 7.56
CA GLY A 209 -15.31 25.61 7.84
C GLY A 209 -16.08 24.54 8.60
N GLY A 210 -17.39 24.71 8.69
CA GLY A 210 -18.22 23.88 9.56
C GLY A 210 -19.61 24.46 9.79
N PRO A 211 -20.39 23.83 10.68
CA PRO A 211 -21.68 24.36 11.11
C PRO A 211 -21.51 25.75 11.74
N THR A 212 -22.20 26.76 11.21
CA THR A 212 -22.27 28.07 11.84
C THR A 212 -23.45 28.13 12.81
N GLU A 213 -23.17 28.37 14.08
CA GLU A 213 -24.21 28.68 15.07
C GLU A 213 -24.77 30.09 14.77
N GLY A 214 -26.06 30.19 14.43
CA GLY A 214 -26.76 31.48 14.33
C GLY A 214 -26.87 32.16 12.95
N ARG A 215 -26.35 31.57 11.85
CA ARG A 215 -26.70 32.04 10.49
C ARG A 215 -28.09 31.56 10.09
N GLN A 216 -29.10 32.42 10.25
CA GLN A 216 -30.23 32.41 9.32
C GLN A 216 -29.67 32.81 7.96
N PHE A 217 -29.85 31.98 6.93
CA PHE A 217 -29.59 32.39 5.56
C PHE A 217 -30.30 33.72 5.35
N GLY A 218 -29.53 34.78 5.03
CA GLY A 218 -30.11 36.06 4.66
C GLY A 218 -31.05 35.81 3.49
N ASN A 219 -32.26 36.37 3.58
CA ASN A 219 -33.31 36.29 2.57
C ASN A 219 -32.84 36.88 1.22
N GLU A 220 -31.94 36.24 0.47
CA GLU A 220 -31.55 36.71 -0.87
C GLU A 220 -30.77 35.70 -1.73
N SER A 221 -31.00 34.40 -1.57
CA SER A 221 -30.67 33.42 -2.62
C SER A 221 -31.83 32.45 -2.81
N SER A 222 -32.65 32.75 -3.81
CA SER A 222 -33.74 31.91 -4.31
C SER A 222 -33.28 30.48 -4.59
N HIS A 223 -33.95 29.51 -3.96
CA HIS A 223 -33.74 28.05 -3.95
C HIS A 223 -32.96 27.52 -2.72
N ASP A 224 -33.56 27.65 -1.54
CA ASP A 224 -33.07 27.10 -0.27
C ASP A 224 -33.04 25.55 -0.30
N GLU A 225 -31.95 24.97 -0.79
CA GLU A 225 -31.63 23.58 -0.48
C GLU A 225 -31.14 23.49 0.97
N GLU A 226 -31.97 22.93 1.87
CA GLU A 226 -31.61 22.76 3.28
C GLU A 226 -30.32 21.95 3.43
N LEU A 227 -29.30 22.57 4.05
CA LEU A 227 -28.00 21.96 4.29
C LEU A 227 -27.95 21.30 5.67
N VAL A 228 -27.26 20.17 5.76
CA VAL A 228 -27.10 19.44 7.02
C VAL A 228 -26.34 20.31 8.01
N ALA A 229 -27.00 20.62 9.14
CA ALA A 229 -26.49 21.47 10.20
C ALA A 229 -26.05 22.89 9.76
N ASN A 230 -26.55 23.40 8.62
CA ASN A 230 -26.07 24.63 7.99
C ASN A 230 -24.54 24.67 7.86
N ALA A 231 -23.93 23.50 7.63
CA ALA A 231 -22.48 23.36 7.55
C ALA A 231 -22.00 23.69 6.13
N VAL A 232 -21.12 24.68 6.05
CA VAL A 232 -20.49 25.10 4.78
C VAL A 232 -18.99 24.92 4.86
N TYR A 233 -18.44 24.24 3.87
CA TYR A 233 -17.02 23.91 3.78
C TYR A 233 -16.39 24.54 2.56
N ARG A 234 -15.14 24.94 2.69
CA ARG A 234 -14.33 25.45 1.57
C ARG A 234 -14.02 24.32 0.59
N ALA A 235 -14.02 24.60 -0.71
CA ALA A 235 -13.96 23.57 -1.76
C ALA A 235 -12.68 22.73 -1.80
N ASP A 236 -11.60 23.16 -1.15
CA ASP A 236 -10.35 22.41 -0.99
C ASP A 236 -10.38 21.41 0.18
N SER A 237 -11.44 21.41 0.99
CA SER A 237 -11.65 20.45 2.07
C SER A 237 -11.85 19.03 1.54
N PHE A 238 -11.36 18.04 2.29
CA PHE A 238 -11.65 16.63 2.04
C PHE A 238 -13.16 16.38 2.19
N ILE A 239 -13.80 15.96 1.10
CA ILE A 239 -15.26 15.82 1.02
C ILE A 239 -15.76 14.80 2.05
N CYS A 240 -15.10 13.64 2.16
CA CYS A 240 -15.52 12.58 3.07
C CYS A 240 -15.31 12.93 4.55
N ALA A 241 -14.21 13.61 4.88
CA ALA A 241 -13.98 14.11 6.23
C ALA A 241 -14.99 15.21 6.59
N SER A 242 -15.30 16.12 5.67
CA SER A 242 -16.32 17.16 5.85
C SER A 242 -17.72 16.57 6.07
N ALA A 243 -18.04 15.46 5.40
CA ALA A 243 -19.29 14.72 5.57
C ALA A 243 -19.39 14.04 6.95
N ILE A 244 -18.27 13.57 7.50
CA ILE A 244 -18.21 13.05 8.88
C ILE A 244 -18.33 14.20 9.87
N HIS A 245 -17.59 15.29 9.66
CA HIS A 245 -17.58 16.47 10.52
C HIS A 245 -18.97 17.15 10.62
N SER A 246 -19.76 17.18 9.54
CA SER A 246 -21.15 17.69 9.58
C SER A 246 -22.13 16.75 10.27
N GLY A 247 -21.75 15.49 10.53
CA GLY A 247 -22.64 14.44 11.01
C GLY A 247 -23.49 13.79 9.91
N PHE A 248 -23.26 14.14 8.63
CA PHE A 248 -23.98 13.54 7.50
C PHE A 248 -23.66 12.05 7.35
N LEU A 249 -22.38 11.68 7.45
CA LEU A 249 -21.89 10.30 7.37
C LEU A 249 -21.28 9.83 8.70
N ARG A 250 -21.22 8.51 8.89
CA ARG A 250 -20.49 7.88 9.99
C ARG A 250 -19.23 7.24 9.44
N ASP A 251 -18.11 7.48 10.10
CA ASP A 251 -16.80 6.99 9.66
C ASP A 251 -16.76 5.46 9.48
N VAL A 252 -17.36 4.72 10.42
CA VAL A 252 -17.37 3.23 10.41
C VAL A 252 -18.09 2.59 9.23
N GLU A 253 -19.04 3.27 8.58
CA GLU A 253 -19.83 2.69 7.49
C GLU A 253 -19.61 3.38 6.13
N GLY A 254 -18.99 4.57 6.12
CA GLY A 254 -18.98 5.45 4.96
C GLY A 254 -20.40 5.89 4.58
N GLY A 255 -20.61 6.19 3.30
CA GLY A 255 -21.96 6.34 2.76
C GLY A 255 -22.07 7.16 1.49
N CYS A 256 -23.31 7.37 1.03
CA CYS A 256 -23.64 8.09 -0.18
C CYS A 256 -24.60 9.22 0.11
N GLY A 257 -24.50 10.29 -0.67
CA GLY A 257 -25.42 11.40 -0.61
C GLY A 257 -25.15 12.42 -1.70
N VAL A 258 -25.77 13.59 -1.57
CA VAL A 258 -25.62 14.68 -2.52
C VAL A 258 -24.86 15.82 -1.87
N LEU A 259 -23.82 16.25 -2.57
CA LEU A 259 -23.07 17.46 -2.28
C LEU A 259 -23.61 18.56 -3.20
N THR A 260 -23.83 19.76 -2.65
CA THR A 260 -24.29 20.94 -3.38
C THR A 260 -23.32 22.11 -3.19
N LEU A 261 -23.06 22.86 -4.25
CA LEU A 261 -22.20 24.03 -4.21
C LEU A 261 -22.97 25.25 -3.72
N THR A 262 -22.41 25.94 -2.73
CA THR A 262 -23.05 27.08 -2.05
C THR A 262 -22.45 28.42 -2.45
N GLY A 263 -21.55 28.44 -3.44
CA GLY A 263 -20.92 29.66 -3.94
C GLY A 263 -19.86 30.24 -3.01
N GLU A 264 -19.66 31.54 -3.14
CA GLU A 264 -18.69 32.29 -2.34
C GLU A 264 -19.17 32.42 -0.89
N GLN A 265 -18.24 32.28 0.05
CA GLN A 265 -18.46 32.61 1.45
C GLN A 265 -17.41 33.62 1.88
N SER A 266 -17.79 34.56 2.73
CA SER A 266 -16.91 35.63 3.22
C SER A 266 -15.99 35.19 4.38
N SER A 267 -16.35 34.11 5.08
CA SER A 267 -15.58 33.54 6.18
C SER A 267 -16.05 32.12 6.51
N TYR A 268 -15.18 31.37 7.19
CA TYR A 268 -15.41 29.99 7.62
C TYR A 268 -15.05 29.82 9.09
N THR A 269 -16.00 29.36 9.90
CA THR A 269 -15.80 29.15 11.34
C THR A 269 -15.18 27.78 11.62
N SER A 270 -14.19 27.75 12.52
CA SER A 270 -13.62 26.51 13.07
C SER A 270 -14.56 25.90 14.11
N SER A 271 -14.67 24.57 14.14
CA SER A 271 -15.42 23.83 15.16
C SER A 271 -14.85 22.42 15.36
N GLN A 272 -15.11 21.82 16.51
CA GLN A 272 -14.79 20.41 16.79
C GLN A 272 -16.05 19.56 16.75
N ARG A 273 -16.16 18.63 15.79
CA ARG A 273 -17.30 17.71 15.69
C ARG A 273 -16.90 16.34 15.17
N PHE A 274 -17.51 15.29 15.72
CA PHE A 274 -17.35 13.89 15.31
C PHE A 274 -15.88 13.44 15.13
N GLY A 275 -14.99 13.92 16.01
CA GLY A 275 -13.56 13.58 15.99
C GLY A 275 -12.69 14.42 15.06
N ILE A 276 -13.25 15.38 14.32
CA ILE A 276 -12.51 16.28 13.43
C ILE A 276 -12.52 17.70 14.01
N HIS A 277 -11.33 18.31 14.08
CA HIS A 277 -11.18 19.75 14.32
C HIS A 277 -11.12 20.45 12.97
N SER A 278 -12.11 21.27 12.64
CA SER A 278 -12.07 22.06 11.40
C SER A 278 -11.26 23.34 11.56
N ILE A 279 -10.76 23.84 10.45
CA ILE A 279 -9.88 25.01 10.37
C ILE A 279 -10.72 26.23 10.03
N GLY A 280 -10.48 27.33 10.73
CA GLY A 280 -11.12 28.62 10.47
C GLY A 280 -10.44 29.34 9.30
N PHE A 281 -11.18 30.16 8.57
CA PHE A 281 -10.62 30.99 7.51
C PHE A 281 -11.36 32.33 7.45
N ASP A 282 -10.67 33.39 7.87
CA ASP A 282 -11.23 34.74 8.00
C ASP A 282 -11.07 35.55 6.71
N SER A 283 -11.39 34.93 5.57
CA SER A 283 -11.42 35.59 4.27
C SER A 283 -12.39 34.90 3.33
N HIS A 284 -12.64 35.56 2.21
CA HIS A 284 -13.52 35.04 1.18
C HIS A 284 -12.87 33.89 0.40
N PHE A 285 -13.68 32.92 -0.01
CA PHE A 285 -13.25 31.89 -0.95
C PHE A 285 -14.35 31.64 -1.98
N PRO A 286 -14.01 31.61 -3.29
CA PRO A 286 -15.00 31.69 -4.38
C PRO A 286 -15.88 30.45 -4.51
N ARG A 287 -15.51 29.33 -3.89
CA ARG A 287 -16.21 28.06 -4.01
C ARG A 287 -16.37 27.34 -2.67
N SER A 288 -17.60 27.03 -2.34
CA SER A 288 -17.96 26.30 -1.12
C SER A 288 -18.95 25.20 -1.42
N PHE A 289 -19.06 24.25 -0.50
CA PHE A 289 -20.05 23.19 -0.59
C PHE A 289 -20.68 22.86 0.76
N GLY A 290 -21.86 22.25 0.67
CA GLY A 290 -22.56 21.62 1.79
C GLY A 290 -23.19 20.30 1.37
N PHE A 291 -23.82 19.62 2.32
CA PHE A 291 -24.51 18.34 2.10
C PHE A 291 -26.02 18.53 2.19
N LYS A 292 -26.76 18.04 1.21
CA LYS A 292 -28.22 18.20 1.12
C LYS A 292 -28.94 17.31 2.12
N VAL A 293 -29.84 17.89 2.94
CA VAL A 293 -30.66 17.13 3.91
C VAL A 293 -31.53 16.10 3.19
N GLY A 294 -31.73 14.93 3.80
CA GLY A 294 -32.56 13.86 3.23
C GLY A 294 -31.97 13.14 2.01
N SER A 295 -30.80 13.56 1.50
CA SER A 295 -30.15 12.93 0.34
C SER A 295 -29.35 11.65 0.68
N LYS A 296 -29.18 11.35 1.96
CA LYS A 296 -28.43 10.18 2.44
C LYS A 296 -29.16 8.89 2.05
N THR A 297 -28.47 8.01 1.33
CA THR A 297 -29.03 6.71 0.94
C THR A 297 -28.37 5.56 1.70
N ALA A 298 -29.04 4.40 1.70
CA ALA A 298 -28.54 3.16 2.31
C ALA A 298 -27.43 2.52 1.46
N CYS A 299 -26.32 3.22 1.28
CA CYS A 299 -25.11 2.69 0.70
C CYS A 299 -24.07 2.58 1.82
N LYS A 300 -23.55 1.37 2.06
CA LYS A 300 -22.55 1.11 3.10
C LYS A 300 -21.32 0.52 2.48
N ASP A 301 -20.14 0.87 2.99
CA ASP A 301 -18.91 0.20 2.65
C ASP A 301 -18.89 -1.21 3.26
N ARG A 302 -18.73 -2.24 2.41
CA ARG A 302 -18.75 -3.65 2.84
C ARG A 302 -17.36 -4.30 2.85
N ARG A 303 -16.28 -3.51 2.85
CA ARG A 303 -14.91 -4.05 2.89
C ARG A 303 -14.63 -4.94 4.10
N TRP A 304 -15.12 -4.56 5.29
CA TRP A 304 -14.87 -5.30 6.53
C TRP A 304 -15.55 -6.68 6.54
N PRO A 305 -16.84 -6.82 6.19
CA PRO A 305 -17.44 -8.13 5.94
C PRO A 305 -16.71 -8.96 4.87
N GLY A 306 -16.26 -8.33 3.79
CA GLY A 306 -15.48 -8.99 2.74
C GLY A 306 -14.15 -9.54 3.25
N LEU A 307 -13.47 -8.77 4.11
CA LEU A 307 -12.24 -9.16 4.77
C LEU A 307 -12.48 -10.34 5.70
N ALA A 308 -13.49 -10.26 6.57
CA ALA A 308 -13.85 -11.34 7.49
C ALA A 308 -14.14 -12.65 6.74
N ALA A 309 -14.87 -12.57 5.62
CA ALA A 309 -15.09 -13.72 4.75
C ALA A 309 -13.75 -14.26 4.21
N SER A 310 -12.94 -13.42 3.58
CA SER A 310 -11.67 -13.86 2.97
C SER A 310 -10.69 -14.45 3.97
N VAL A 311 -10.56 -13.85 5.15
CA VAL A 311 -9.76 -14.39 6.26
C VAL A 311 -10.28 -15.75 6.70
N SER A 312 -11.60 -15.91 6.86
CA SER A 312 -12.20 -17.20 7.25
C SER A 312 -11.93 -18.31 6.22
N PHE A 313 -12.11 -18.02 4.93
CA PHE A 313 -11.83 -18.96 3.84
C PHE A 313 -10.35 -19.34 3.76
N THR A 314 -9.45 -18.37 3.90
CA THR A 314 -8.00 -18.61 3.88
C THR A 314 -7.51 -19.38 5.12
N ILE A 315 -8.11 -19.15 6.30
CA ILE A 315 -7.86 -19.96 7.51
C ILE A 315 -8.26 -21.41 7.26
N MET A 316 -9.47 -21.64 6.74
CA MET A 316 -9.95 -22.99 6.44
C MET A 316 -9.03 -23.68 5.43
N LEU A 317 -8.67 -23.00 4.33
CA LEU A 317 -7.71 -23.52 3.37
C LEU A 317 -6.36 -23.85 4.02
N SER A 318 -5.83 -22.95 4.83
CA SER A 318 -4.53 -23.10 5.50
C SER A 318 -4.50 -24.35 6.39
N LEU A 319 -5.54 -24.55 7.21
CA LEU A 319 -5.62 -25.68 8.12
C LEU A 319 -5.68 -27.03 7.39
N PHE A 320 -6.40 -27.11 6.26
CA PHE A 320 -6.64 -28.35 5.54
C PHE A 320 -5.73 -28.59 4.31
N THR A 321 -4.71 -27.75 4.08
CA THR A 321 -3.80 -27.89 2.93
C THR A 321 -2.38 -28.21 3.36
N THR A 322 -1.87 -29.37 2.96
CA THR A 322 -0.47 -29.77 3.21
C THR A 322 0.49 -29.46 2.07
N SER A 323 -0.02 -29.28 0.85
CA SER A 323 0.82 -28.95 -0.31
C SER A 323 1.26 -27.48 -0.26
N PRO A 324 2.59 -27.19 -0.24
CA PRO A 324 3.09 -25.82 -0.28
C PRO A 324 2.65 -25.05 -1.51
N ALA A 325 2.57 -25.72 -2.67
CA ALA A 325 2.17 -25.09 -3.93
C ALA A 325 0.71 -24.61 -3.86
N VAL A 326 -0.19 -25.52 -3.46
CA VAL A 326 -1.62 -25.22 -3.33
C VAL A 326 -1.83 -24.14 -2.26
N PHE A 327 -1.14 -24.22 -1.12
CA PHE A 327 -1.27 -23.20 -0.10
C PHE A 327 -0.80 -21.82 -0.60
N PHE A 328 0.43 -21.72 -1.12
CA PHE A 328 1.00 -20.43 -1.50
C PHE A 328 0.22 -19.75 -2.63
N TRP A 329 -0.04 -20.45 -3.74
CA TRP A 329 -0.66 -19.84 -4.92
C TRP A 329 -2.08 -19.36 -4.66
N ILE A 330 -2.83 -20.08 -3.83
CA ILE A 330 -4.20 -19.73 -3.50
C ILE A 330 -4.23 -18.54 -2.54
N ILE A 331 -3.39 -18.56 -1.51
CA ILE A 331 -3.32 -17.43 -0.57
C ILE A 331 -2.80 -16.19 -1.29
N PHE A 332 -1.73 -16.29 -2.08
CA PHE A 332 -1.17 -15.17 -2.83
C PHE A 332 -2.20 -14.54 -3.78
N THR A 333 -2.88 -15.38 -4.59
CA THR A 333 -3.91 -14.91 -5.52
C THR A 333 -5.11 -14.32 -4.78
N GLY A 334 -5.56 -14.97 -3.70
CA GLY A 334 -6.66 -14.50 -2.87
C GLY A 334 -6.35 -13.15 -2.20
N LEU A 335 -5.17 -13.00 -1.61
CA LEU A 335 -4.70 -11.74 -1.03
C LEU A 335 -4.63 -10.65 -2.12
N PHE A 336 -4.06 -10.95 -3.29
CA PHE A 336 -3.91 -9.99 -4.38
C PHE A 336 -5.24 -9.41 -4.83
N PHE A 337 -6.20 -10.28 -5.20
CA PHE A 337 -7.50 -9.82 -5.66
C PHE A 337 -8.35 -9.23 -4.53
N HIS A 338 -8.16 -9.68 -3.28
CA HIS A 338 -8.81 -9.04 -2.15
C HIS A 338 -8.35 -7.59 -1.97
N VAL A 339 -7.04 -7.35 -2.03
CA VAL A 339 -6.50 -5.98 -1.95
C VAL A 339 -6.98 -5.15 -3.13
N ALA A 340 -6.76 -5.62 -4.36
CA ALA A 340 -7.04 -4.89 -5.58
C ALA A 340 -8.53 -4.53 -5.77
N LEU A 341 -9.46 -5.33 -5.25
CA LEU A 341 -10.90 -5.17 -5.52
C LEU A 341 -11.72 -4.76 -4.29
N VAL A 342 -11.25 -5.05 -3.07
CA VAL A 342 -12.06 -4.93 -1.84
C VAL A 342 -11.42 -3.97 -0.83
N SER A 343 -10.24 -4.27 -0.31
CA SER A 343 -9.72 -3.57 0.88
C SER A 343 -9.02 -2.25 0.56
N ASP A 344 -8.23 -2.20 -0.50
CA ASP A 344 -7.49 -1.01 -0.92
C ASP A 344 -7.32 -0.99 -2.46
N PRO A 345 -8.41 -0.69 -3.19
CA PRO A 345 -8.39 -0.69 -4.66
C PRO A 345 -7.60 0.50 -5.23
N PRO A 346 -7.00 0.36 -6.42
CA PRO A 346 -6.31 1.47 -7.09
C PRO A 346 -7.29 2.63 -7.41
N THR A 347 -6.74 3.84 -7.45
CA THR A 347 -7.44 5.10 -7.75
C THR A 347 -7.12 5.54 -9.18
N LEU A 348 -8.10 6.08 -9.91
CA LEU A 348 -7.90 6.59 -11.30
C LEU A 348 -7.08 7.88 -11.29
N ASN A 349 -7.62 8.85 -10.57
CA ASN A 349 -6.98 10.10 -10.19
C ASN A 349 -6.96 10.09 -8.66
N ARG A 350 -6.04 10.81 -8.00
CA ARG A 350 -5.89 10.81 -6.52
C ARG A 350 -7.22 10.87 -5.74
N ASP A 351 -8.27 11.41 -6.35
CA ASP A 351 -9.56 11.72 -5.76
C ASP A 351 -10.70 10.73 -6.10
N THR A 352 -10.59 9.90 -7.13
CA THR A 352 -11.70 9.03 -7.59
C THR A 352 -11.32 7.56 -7.76
N LEU A 353 -12.25 6.68 -7.39
CA LEU A 353 -12.13 5.24 -7.61
C LEU A 353 -12.70 4.85 -8.98
N PRO A 354 -12.04 3.92 -9.72
CA PRO A 354 -12.58 3.40 -10.97
C PRO A 354 -13.87 2.59 -10.76
N ASP A 355 -14.61 2.45 -11.85
CA ASP A 355 -15.69 1.47 -11.96
C ASP A 355 -15.13 0.03 -11.93
N MET A 356 -16.01 -0.96 -11.81
CA MET A 356 -15.59 -2.36 -11.63
C MET A 356 -14.74 -2.84 -12.81
N PHE A 357 -15.16 -2.57 -14.05
CA PHE A 357 -14.45 -3.12 -15.22
C PHE A 357 -13.05 -2.54 -15.36
N THR A 358 -12.89 -1.25 -15.06
CA THR A 358 -11.56 -0.63 -15.03
C THR A 358 -10.71 -1.17 -13.89
N LEU A 359 -11.27 -1.36 -12.70
CA LEU A 359 -10.58 -2.00 -11.57
C LEU A 359 -10.11 -3.42 -11.92
N LEU A 360 -10.97 -4.22 -12.54
CA LEU A 360 -10.63 -5.58 -12.95
C LEU A 360 -9.54 -5.57 -14.03
N SER A 361 -9.63 -4.66 -15.00
CA SER A 361 -8.60 -4.47 -16.03
C SER A 361 -7.24 -4.14 -15.40
N MET A 362 -7.21 -3.18 -14.47
CA MET A 362 -6.00 -2.81 -13.72
C MET A 362 -5.44 -3.98 -12.90
N ALA A 363 -6.31 -4.69 -12.16
CA ALA A 363 -5.91 -5.82 -11.34
C ALA A 363 -5.31 -6.95 -12.19
N ILE A 364 -5.92 -7.29 -13.34
CA ILE A 364 -5.39 -8.31 -14.25
C ILE A 364 -4.04 -7.87 -14.84
N ALA A 365 -3.91 -6.60 -15.24
CA ALA A 365 -2.67 -6.05 -15.79
C ALA A 365 -1.51 -6.15 -14.77
N GLN A 366 -1.78 -5.89 -13.49
CA GLN A 366 -0.79 -5.98 -12.42
C GLN A 366 -0.53 -7.42 -11.95
N PHE A 367 -1.54 -8.30 -12.04
CA PHE A 367 -1.45 -9.68 -11.53
C PHE A 367 -0.43 -10.52 -12.29
N LEU A 368 -0.35 -10.41 -13.62
CA LEU A 368 0.51 -11.29 -14.40
C LEU A 368 2.01 -11.12 -14.06
N PRO A 369 2.58 -9.89 -14.04
CA PRO A 369 3.94 -9.69 -13.57
C PRO A 369 4.09 -10.05 -12.08
N ALA A 370 3.08 -9.77 -11.24
CA ALA A 370 3.09 -10.16 -9.84
C ALA A 370 3.15 -11.68 -9.64
N ALA A 371 2.47 -12.46 -10.48
CA ALA A 371 2.49 -13.91 -10.47
C ALA A 371 3.87 -14.45 -10.89
N PHE A 372 4.54 -13.84 -11.86
CA PHE A 372 5.92 -14.20 -12.20
C PHE A 372 6.87 -13.98 -11.01
N VAL A 373 6.77 -12.82 -10.35
CA VAL A 373 7.55 -12.56 -9.14
C VAL A 373 7.18 -13.55 -8.02
N ALA A 374 5.89 -13.88 -7.88
CA ALA A 374 5.41 -14.87 -6.93
C ALA A 374 5.98 -16.27 -7.18
N LEU A 375 6.18 -16.68 -8.43
CA LEU A 375 6.87 -17.93 -8.76
C LEU A 375 8.31 -17.94 -8.23
N VAL A 376 9.05 -16.83 -8.39
CA VAL A 376 10.41 -16.67 -7.85
C VAL A 376 10.39 -16.72 -6.32
N MET A 377 9.50 -15.95 -5.68
CA MET A 377 9.31 -15.97 -4.22
C MET A 377 8.98 -17.39 -3.71
N TYR A 378 8.10 -18.09 -4.41
CA TYR A 378 7.68 -19.46 -4.09
C TYR A 378 8.86 -20.43 -4.13
N ARG A 379 9.59 -20.41 -5.26
CA ARG A 379 10.67 -21.37 -5.53
C ARG A 379 11.84 -21.18 -4.59
N TYR A 380 12.27 -19.94 -4.35
CA TYR A 380 13.52 -19.65 -3.65
C TYR A 380 13.37 -19.32 -2.16
N ALA A 381 12.17 -18.91 -1.70
CA ALA A 381 11.94 -18.59 -0.30
C ALA A 381 10.87 -19.50 0.35
N VAL A 382 9.66 -19.56 -0.21
CA VAL A 382 8.49 -20.14 0.48
C VAL A 382 8.54 -21.67 0.55
N THR A 383 8.95 -22.33 -0.52
CA THR A 383 8.95 -23.80 -0.60
C THR A 383 9.80 -24.40 0.51
N ARG A 384 10.96 -23.78 0.81
CA ARG A 384 11.86 -24.25 1.87
C ARG A 384 11.23 -24.15 3.25
N SER A 385 10.45 -23.10 3.52
CA SER A 385 9.79 -22.90 4.81
C SER A 385 8.60 -23.85 5.01
N LEU A 386 7.86 -24.16 3.94
CA LEU A 386 6.59 -24.89 4.01
C LEU A 386 6.68 -26.39 3.68
N ARG A 387 7.73 -26.85 2.98
CA ARG A 387 7.85 -28.27 2.58
C ARG A 387 7.95 -29.17 3.80
N GLY A 388 7.07 -30.17 3.88
CA GLY A 388 7.02 -31.12 4.99
C GLY A 388 6.51 -30.54 6.32
N LEU A 389 5.95 -29.32 6.32
CA LEU A 389 5.45 -28.70 7.55
C LEU A 389 4.12 -29.34 7.99
N THR A 390 4.15 -30.06 9.11
CA THR A 390 2.97 -30.69 9.72
C THR A 390 2.22 -29.78 10.69
N ALA A 391 2.84 -28.66 11.10
CA ALA A 391 2.25 -27.71 12.05
C ALA A 391 1.20 -26.78 11.40
N GLN A 392 -0.01 -27.28 11.16
CA GLN A 392 -1.05 -26.54 10.42
C GLN A 392 -1.56 -25.28 11.13
N VAL A 393 -1.74 -25.33 12.45
CA VAL A 393 -2.18 -24.17 13.23
C VAL A 393 -1.05 -23.14 13.31
N GLU A 394 0.19 -23.58 13.53
CA GLU A 394 1.35 -22.67 13.52
C GLU A 394 1.53 -22.01 12.16
N LYS A 395 1.42 -22.75 11.05
CA LYS A 395 1.44 -22.17 9.70
C LYS A 395 0.35 -21.11 9.52
N THR A 396 -0.86 -21.41 10.00
CA THR A 396 -2.00 -20.49 9.88
C THR A 396 -1.79 -19.21 10.70
N VAL A 397 -1.33 -19.32 11.94
CA VAL A 397 -1.14 -18.15 12.80
C VAL A 397 0.12 -17.38 12.41
N LEU A 398 1.25 -18.06 12.21
CA LEU A 398 2.56 -17.45 12.04
C LEU A 398 2.87 -17.07 10.60
N TRP A 399 2.25 -17.67 9.59
CA TRP A 399 2.48 -17.29 8.19
C TRP A 399 1.29 -16.53 7.62
N LEU A 400 0.08 -17.11 7.69
CA LEU A 400 -1.11 -16.48 7.10
C LEU A 400 -1.55 -15.22 7.88
N GLY A 401 -1.47 -15.22 9.21
CA GLY A 401 -1.77 -14.03 10.02
C GLY A 401 -0.94 -12.81 9.60
N PRO A 402 0.39 -12.87 9.68
CA PRO A 402 1.27 -11.80 9.21
C PRO A 402 1.09 -11.45 7.73
N ALA A 403 0.76 -12.41 6.86
CA ALA A 403 0.44 -12.13 5.47
C ALA A 403 -0.78 -11.22 5.30
N TRP A 404 -1.84 -11.43 6.09
CA TRP A 404 -2.97 -10.49 6.13
C TRP A 404 -2.59 -9.13 6.72
N VAL A 405 -1.79 -9.11 7.79
CA VAL A 405 -1.30 -7.86 8.41
C VAL A 405 -0.51 -7.02 7.39
N GLY A 406 0.37 -7.64 6.61
CA GLY A 406 1.12 -6.96 5.54
C GLY A 406 0.23 -6.56 4.35
N ALA A 407 -0.74 -7.39 3.96
CA ALA A 407 -1.67 -7.08 2.88
C ALA A 407 -2.58 -5.88 3.20
N LEU A 408 -2.84 -5.63 4.48
CA LEU A 408 -3.61 -4.51 5.00
C LEU A 408 -2.71 -3.38 5.52
N ASN A 409 -1.57 -3.14 4.85
CA ASN A 409 -0.58 -2.11 5.23
C ASN A 409 -1.20 -0.74 5.52
N ASN A 410 -2.20 -0.36 4.73
CA ASN A 410 -2.95 0.90 4.87
C ASN A 410 -3.71 1.03 6.21
N TYR A 411 -4.04 -0.09 6.85
CA TYR A 411 -4.66 -0.13 8.17
C TYR A 411 -3.70 -0.48 9.31
N THR A 412 -2.50 -0.97 8.99
CA THR A 412 -1.53 -1.46 9.98
C THR A 412 -0.32 -0.54 10.10
N PHE A 413 0.58 -0.54 9.11
CA PHE A 413 1.85 0.19 9.19
C PHE A 413 1.76 1.63 8.71
N ASP A 414 0.84 1.99 7.80
CA ASP A 414 0.70 3.37 7.32
C ASP A 414 0.16 4.34 8.39
N LYS A 415 -0.40 3.79 9.48
CA LYS A 415 -0.81 4.55 10.68
C LYS A 415 0.36 4.84 11.63
N LEU A 416 1.56 4.28 11.39
CA LEU A 416 2.74 4.61 12.18
C LEU A 416 3.23 6.02 11.84
N PRO A 417 3.71 6.80 12.84
CA PRO A 417 4.12 8.19 12.64
C PRO A 417 5.50 8.30 11.96
N ILE A 418 5.69 7.65 10.80
CA ILE A 418 6.89 7.72 9.95
C ILE A 418 6.46 7.50 8.50
N GLN A 419 5.67 8.42 7.98
CA GLN A 419 5.19 8.31 6.59
C GLN A 419 6.27 8.77 5.60
N ARG A 420 7.25 9.55 6.06
CA ARG A 420 8.37 10.04 5.27
C ARG A 420 9.65 10.10 6.11
N LEU A 421 10.76 9.67 5.53
CA LEU A 421 12.08 9.68 6.15
C LEU A 421 12.83 11.00 5.91
N THR A 422 12.10 12.13 5.79
CA THR A 422 12.75 13.45 5.67
C THR A 422 13.06 14.00 7.06
N ILE A 423 14.14 14.78 7.17
CA ILE A 423 14.58 15.36 8.45
C ILE A 423 13.50 16.28 9.03
N HIS A 424 12.79 17.02 8.17
CA HIS A 424 11.69 17.89 8.55
C HIS A 424 10.54 17.10 9.18
N ASP A 425 10.09 16.03 8.50
CA ASP A 425 8.93 15.24 8.91
C ASP A 425 9.19 14.47 10.22
N ILE A 426 10.43 13.98 10.40
CA ILE A 426 10.85 13.31 11.64
C ILE A 426 10.81 14.25 12.86
N ARG A 427 11.05 15.55 12.65
CA ARG A 427 11.00 16.57 13.72
C ARG A 427 9.58 17.08 13.97
N ALA A 428 8.79 17.22 12.91
CA ALA A 428 7.46 17.79 12.97
C ALA A 428 6.41 16.81 13.53
N GLN A 429 6.57 15.51 13.29
CA GLN A 429 5.59 14.50 13.70
C GLN A 429 5.88 13.97 15.12
N PRO A 430 4.92 14.09 16.07
CA PRO A 430 5.12 13.61 17.43
C PRO A 430 5.27 12.07 17.45
N GLY A 431 6.33 11.59 18.11
CA GLY A 431 6.61 10.15 18.24
C GLY A 431 7.37 9.52 17.06
N ALA A 432 7.66 10.26 15.99
CA ALA A 432 8.37 9.74 14.82
C ALA A 432 9.77 9.21 15.15
N VAL A 433 10.55 9.97 15.93
CA VAL A 433 11.90 9.58 16.36
C VAL A 433 11.89 8.27 17.16
N SER A 434 10.97 8.13 18.12
CA SER A 434 10.86 6.92 18.94
C SER A 434 10.49 5.71 18.10
N THR A 435 9.51 5.87 17.21
CA THR A 435 9.10 4.81 16.28
C THR A 435 10.25 4.42 15.36
N LEU A 436 11.04 5.39 14.88
CA LEU A 436 12.14 5.13 13.94
C LEU A 436 13.24 4.31 14.62
N ILE A 437 13.63 4.70 15.83
CA ILE A 437 14.60 3.95 16.64
C ILE A 437 14.08 2.53 16.88
N ALA A 438 12.82 2.37 17.26
CA ALA A 438 12.23 1.06 17.50
C ALA A 438 12.26 0.17 16.25
N ILE A 439 11.87 0.70 15.09
CA ILE A 439 11.90 -0.04 13.82
C ILE A 439 13.33 -0.45 13.45
N VAL A 440 14.29 0.47 13.55
CA VAL A 440 15.71 0.19 13.24
C VAL A 440 16.26 -0.91 14.16
N LEU A 441 15.98 -0.85 15.46
CA LEU A 441 16.41 -1.88 16.42
C LEU A 441 15.75 -3.23 16.15
N ILE A 442 14.45 -3.25 15.82
CA ILE A 442 13.72 -4.47 15.47
C ILE A 442 14.31 -5.09 14.19
N ILE A 443 14.42 -4.33 13.11
CA ILE A 443 14.98 -4.82 11.83
C ILE A 443 16.44 -5.27 12.03
N GLY A 444 17.24 -4.53 12.78
CA GLY A 444 18.62 -4.91 13.11
C GLY A 444 18.68 -6.25 13.87
N SER A 445 17.82 -6.45 14.88
CA SER A 445 17.75 -7.71 15.63
C SER A 445 17.32 -8.89 14.74
N ILE A 446 16.36 -8.66 13.82
CA ILE A 446 15.92 -9.65 12.84
C ILE A 446 17.07 -10.02 11.90
N ALA A 447 17.77 -9.01 11.36
CA ALA A 447 18.90 -9.22 10.45
C ALA A 447 20.02 -10.03 11.11
N ILE A 448 20.38 -9.72 12.36
CA ILE A 448 21.37 -10.49 13.13
C ILE A 448 20.89 -11.93 13.35
N GLY A 449 19.62 -12.12 13.74
CA GLY A 449 19.04 -13.45 13.94
C GLY A 449 19.02 -14.30 12.67
N GLN A 450 18.69 -13.70 11.52
CA GLN A 450 18.70 -14.38 10.22
C GLN A 450 20.11 -14.65 9.72
N ALA A 451 21.06 -13.73 9.94
CA ALA A 451 22.47 -13.97 9.67
C ALA A 451 22.99 -15.18 10.45
N TYR A 452 22.68 -15.27 11.76
CA TYR A 452 22.97 -16.45 12.56
C TYR A 452 22.33 -17.73 12.01
N ALA A 453 21.07 -17.67 11.57
CA ALA A 453 20.42 -18.82 10.94
C ALA A 453 21.14 -19.27 9.65
N PHE A 454 21.59 -18.33 8.80
CA PHE A 454 22.36 -18.66 7.60
C PHE A 454 23.71 -19.29 7.92
N LEU A 455 24.35 -18.87 9.02
CA LEU A 455 25.61 -19.44 9.48
C LEU A 455 25.43 -20.88 9.96
N VAL A 456 24.36 -21.15 10.72
CA VAL A 456 24.03 -22.52 11.19
C VAL A 456 23.75 -23.47 10.03
N GLU A 457 23.09 -22.99 8.97
CA GLU A 457 22.83 -23.78 7.76
C GLU A 457 24.00 -23.82 6.76
N GLY A 458 25.13 -23.15 7.04
CA GLY A 458 26.29 -23.11 6.13
C GLY A 458 26.06 -22.33 4.83
N ARG A 459 25.03 -21.48 4.76
CA ARG A 459 24.64 -20.71 3.55
C ARG A 459 25.04 -19.23 3.61
N PHE A 460 25.65 -18.78 4.70
CA PHE A 460 25.96 -17.37 4.94
C PHE A 460 26.72 -16.69 3.79
N ALA A 461 27.82 -17.28 3.31
CA ALA A 461 28.64 -16.66 2.26
C ALA A 461 27.86 -16.38 0.97
N ARG A 462 26.97 -17.30 0.55
CA ARG A 462 26.15 -17.13 -0.66
C ARG A 462 25.15 -15.98 -0.51
N TYR A 463 24.51 -15.87 0.66
CA TYR A 463 23.57 -14.79 0.92
C TYR A 463 24.27 -13.46 1.18
N ALA A 464 25.44 -13.46 1.82
CA ALA A 464 26.28 -12.27 1.96
C ALA A 464 26.66 -11.71 0.58
N LEU A 465 27.05 -12.58 -0.37
CA LEU A 465 27.30 -12.18 -1.76
C LEU A 465 26.03 -11.61 -2.43
N LEU A 466 24.89 -12.31 -2.32
CA LEU A 466 23.61 -11.83 -2.87
C LEU A 466 23.27 -10.43 -2.35
N TYR A 467 23.28 -10.24 -1.03
CA TYR A 467 22.97 -8.94 -0.42
C TYR A 467 24.02 -7.87 -0.77
N SER A 468 25.28 -8.23 -0.93
CA SER A 468 26.33 -7.29 -1.39
C SER A 468 26.03 -6.79 -2.81
N ILE A 469 25.59 -7.68 -3.71
CA ILE A 469 25.19 -7.31 -5.08
C ILE A 469 23.95 -6.41 -5.05
N LEU A 470 22.95 -6.75 -4.24
CA LEU A 470 21.72 -5.94 -4.11
C LEU A 470 22.01 -4.54 -3.55
N VAL A 471 22.84 -4.45 -2.51
CA VAL A 471 23.29 -3.17 -1.94
C VAL A 471 24.08 -2.37 -2.97
N LEU A 472 25.00 -3.00 -3.71
CA LEU A 472 25.74 -2.34 -4.79
C LEU A 472 24.80 -1.81 -5.86
N GLY A 473 23.77 -2.56 -6.25
CA GLY A 473 22.75 -2.12 -7.19
C GLY A 473 22.00 -0.88 -6.72
N ILE A 474 21.63 -0.83 -5.43
CA ILE A 474 21.01 0.36 -4.81
C ILE A 474 21.98 1.53 -4.80
N LEU A 475 23.25 1.34 -4.42
CA LEU A 475 24.27 2.39 -4.42
C LEU A 475 24.48 2.97 -5.83
N ILE A 476 24.56 2.13 -6.85
CA ILE A 476 24.63 2.57 -8.25
C ILE A 476 23.40 3.41 -8.60
N ALA A 477 22.20 2.97 -8.19
CA ALA A 477 20.96 3.69 -8.43
C ALA A 477 20.96 5.09 -7.79
N THR A 478 21.57 5.27 -6.61
CA THR A 478 21.67 6.59 -5.94
C THR A 478 22.62 7.59 -6.60
N VAL A 479 23.52 7.12 -7.49
CA VAL A 479 24.52 7.98 -8.13
C VAL A 479 24.03 8.52 -9.49
N ILE A 480 22.89 8.04 -9.99
CA ILE A 480 22.35 8.47 -11.29
C ILE A 480 21.82 9.91 -11.18
N PRO A 481 22.39 10.88 -11.93
CA PRO A 481 21.99 12.28 -11.82
C PRO A 481 20.54 12.49 -12.32
N GLY A 482 19.80 13.36 -11.63
CA GLY A 482 18.42 13.71 -11.98
C GLY A 482 17.36 12.68 -11.54
N LEU A 483 17.76 11.59 -10.88
CA LEU A 483 16.88 10.61 -10.27
C LEU A 483 17.15 10.50 -8.77
N GLU A 484 16.10 10.24 -8.03
CA GLU A 484 16.11 10.17 -6.58
C GLU A 484 15.52 8.82 -6.13
N LEU A 485 16.09 8.26 -5.07
CA LEU A 485 15.73 6.92 -4.61
C LEU A 485 14.46 6.96 -3.75
N LYS A 486 13.42 6.23 -4.18
CA LYS A 486 12.22 5.98 -3.39
C LYS A 486 11.96 4.49 -3.22
N ILE A 487 12.22 4.00 -2.02
CA ILE A 487 11.98 2.60 -1.69
C ILE A 487 10.53 2.43 -1.29
N HIS A 488 9.74 1.84 -2.20
CA HIS A 488 8.39 1.38 -1.90
C HIS A 488 8.43 0.09 -1.07
N HIS A 489 7.43 -0.11 -0.21
CA HIS A 489 7.35 -1.29 0.68
C HIS A 489 7.31 -2.62 -0.08
N TYR A 490 6.75 -2.66 -1.29
CA TYR A 490 6.80 -3.89 -2.12
C TYR A 490 8.23 -4.25 -2.54
N PHE A 491 9.08 -3.24 -2.81
CA PHE A 491 10.47 -3.46 -3.18
C PHE A 491 11.28 -3.89 -1.96
N LEU A 492 11.05 -3.25 -0.80
CA LEU A 492 11.62 -3.67 0.47
C LEU A 492 11.27 -5.13 0.79
N ALA A 493 10.02 -5.54 0.54
CA ALA A 493 9.61 -6.92 0.69
C ALA A 493 10.44 -7.88 -0.18
N LEU A 494 10.64 -7.57 -1.46
CA LEU A 494 11.48 -8.39 -2.35
C LEU A 494 12.95 -8.44 -1.92
N LEU A 495 13.49 -7.33 -1.41
CA LEU A 495 14.86 -7.25 -0.92
C LEU A 495 15.08 -8.18 0.28
N LEU A 496 14.14 -8.20 1.23
CA LEU A 496 14.28 -8.90 2.51
C LEU A 496 13.81 -10.37 2.48
N LEU A 497 12.88 -10.73 1.58
CA LEU A 497 12.27 -12.06 1.55
C LEU A 497 13.26 -13.23 1.38
N PRO A 498 14.33 -13.15 0.57
CA PRO A 498 15.33 -14.21 0.48
C PRO A 498 15.97 -14.53 1.83
N GLY A 499 16.08 -13.51 2.69
CA GLY A 499 16.63 -13.57 4.05
C GLY A 499 15.79 -14.38 5.04
N THR A 500 14.58 -14.77 4.66
CA THR A 500 13.64 -15.52 5.54
C THR A 500 13.43 -16.96 5.05
N SER A 501 14.35 -17.49 4.23
CA SER A 501 14.25 -18.82 3.61
C SER A 501 14.62 -19.97 4.57
N PHE A 502 13.96 -20.03 5.72
CA PHE A 502 14.18 -21.04 6.76
C PHE A 502 12.88 -21.65 7.27
N GLN A 503 12.91 -22.93 7.61
CA GLN A 503 11.83 -23.58 8.32
C GLN A 503 12.02 -23.40 9.84
N ASN A 504 11.93 -22.14 10.29
CA ASN A 504 11.87 -21.76 11.71
C ASN A 504 10.71 -20.76 11.93
N ARG A 505 10.23 -20.65 13.18
CA ARG A 505 9.03 -19.86 13.51
C ARG A 505 9.15 -18.37 13.16
N PRO A 506 10.26 -17.66 13.51
CA PRO A 506 10.41 -16.26 13.14
C PRO A 506 10.35 -16.04 11.62
N SER A 507 10.96 -16.93 10.84
CA SER A 507 10.96 -16.80 9.39
C SER A 507 9.58 -17.00 8.77
N LEU A 508 8.68 -17.79 9.37
CA LEU A 508 7.28 -17.84 8.94
C LEU A 508 6.59 -16.48 9.08
N ILE A 509 6.81 -15.79 10.21
CA ILE A 509 6.26 -14.46 10.48
C ILE A 509 6.76 -13.45 9.47
N TYR A 510 8.08 -13.36 9.29
CA TYR A 510 8.68 -12.40 8.39
C TYR A 510 8.29 -12.71 6.94
N GLN A 511 8.30 -13.97 6.52
CA GLN A 511 7.94 -14.36 5.16
C GLN A 511 6.47 -14.02 4.86
N GLY A 512 5.54 -14.36 5.75
CA GLY A 512 4.13 -13.99 5.61
C GLY A 512 3.97 -12.48 5.48
N LEU A 513 4.54 -11.72 6.43
CA LEU A 513 4.47 -10.26 6.46
C LEU A 513 4.99 -9.61 5.17
N LEU A 514 6.18 -10.01 4.70
CA LEU A 514 6.80 -9.46 3.49
C LEU A 514 5.97 -9.79 2.25
N ILE A 515 5.43 -11.01 2.13
CA ILE A 515 4.53 -11.36 1.01
C ILE A 515 3.27 -10.49 1.04
N GLY A 516 2.69 -10.27 2.22
CA GLY A 516 1.57 -9.34 2.39
C GLY A 516 1.91 -7.92 1.93
N LEU A 517 3.04 -7.37 2.38
CA LEU A 517 3.50 -6.03 2.00
C LEU A 517 3.75 -5.93 0.48
N PHE A 518 4.34 -6.96 -0.12
CA PHE A 518 4.51 -7.03 -1.57
C PHE A 518 3.16 -6.99 -2.29
N VAL A 519 2.21 -7.81 -1.85
CA VAL A 519 0.87 -7.85 -2.43
C VAL A 519 0.18 -6.49 -2.28
N ASN A 520 0.21 -5.87 -1.10
CA ASN A 520 -0.39 -4.55 -0.88
C ASN A 520 0.17 -3.51 -1.86
N GLY A 521 1.51 -3.40 -1.92
CA GLY A 521 2.13 -2.37 -2.76
C GLY A 521 1.87 -2.57 -4.24
N VAL A 522 1.99 -3.79 -4.76
CA VAL A 522 1.78 -4.06 -6.19
C VAL A 522 0.30 -3.99 -6.57
N ALA A 523 -0.62 -4.50 -5.75
CA ALA A 523 -2.06 -4.49 -6.06
C ALA A 523 -2.67 -3.07 -5.99
N ARG A 524 -2.15 -2.20 -5.11
CA ARG A 524 -2.65 -0.82 -4.95
C ARG A 524 -1.98 0.17 -5.90
N TRP A 525 -0.67 0.07 -6.06
CA TRP A 525 0.17 1.08 -6.74
C TRP A 525 0.84 0.57 -8.02
N GLY A 526 0.73 -0.73 -8.31
CA GLY A 526 1.49 -1.36 -9.40
C GLY A 526 2.99 -1.45 -9.09
N PHE A 527 3.77 -1.73 -10.13
CA PHE A 527 5.24 -1.77 -10.06
C PHE A 527 5.83 -0.36 -10.20
N ALA A 528 5.62 0.47 -9.17
CA ALA A 528 6.12 1.84 -9.15
C ALA A 528 7.66 1.89 -9.22
N SER A 529 8.21 2.82 -10.00
CA SER A 529 9.68 2.93 -10.15
C SER A 529 10.36 3.22 -8.80
N ILE A 530 11.48 2.55 -8.56
CA ILE A 530 12.38 2.76 -7.41
C ILE A 530 13.17 4.07 -7.55
N LEU A 531 13.39 4.49 -8.81
CA LEU A 531 14.04 5.74 -9.17
C LEU A 531 13.00 6.68 -9.76
N GLN A 532 12.78 7.81 -9.10
CA GLN A 532 11.78 8.80 -9.51
C GLN A 532 12.45 10.13 -9.76
N THR A 533 11.84 10.94 -10.62
CA THR A 533 12.31 12.32 -10.78
C THR A 533 11.98 13.15 -9.53
N PRO A 534 12.75 14.21 -9.22
CA PRO A 534 12.43 15.10 -8.12
C PRO A 534 11.00 15.67 -8.19
N GLY A 535 10.48 15.90 -9.40
CA GLY A 535 9.11 16.36 -9.63
C GLY A 535 8.05 15.34 -9.22
N GLU A 536 8.23 14.06 -9.56
CA GLU A 536 7.32 12.97 -9.16
C GLU A 536 7.35 12.70 -7.65
N LEU A 537 8.51 12.90 -7.01
CA LEU A 537 8.65 12.77 -5.56
C LEU A 537 7.96 13.86 -4.79
N LEU A 538 8.03 15.09 -5.31
CA LEU A 538 7.36 16.21 -4.69
C LEU A 538 5.85 16.04 -4.67
N ALA A 539 5.26 15.53 -5.76
CA ALA A 539 3.81 15.55 -5.97
C ALA A 539 3.22 16.96 -5.72
N ASP A 540 2.44 17.14 -4.64
CA ASP A 540 1.88 18.45 -4.23
C ASP A 540 2.71 19.14 -3.12
N GLY A 541 3.91 18.62 -2.84
CA GLY A 541 4.80 19.15 -1.81
C GLY A 541 5.34 20.52 -2.19
N GLN A 542 5.55 21.37 -1.19
CA GLN A 542 6.17 22.67 -1.41
C GLN A 542 7.63 22.51 -1.85
N ARG A 543 8.05 23.30 -2.82
CA ARG A 543 9.40 23.27 -3.41
C ARG A 543 10.47 23.97 -2.55
N GLY A 544 10.08 24.63 -1.47
CA GLY A 544 10.95 25.56 -0.75
C GLY A 544 11.49 26.67 -1.66
N SER A 545 10.82 26.94 -2.78
CA SER A 545 11.19 27.99 -3.72
C SER A 545 11.13 29.34 -3.02
N ILE A 546 12.00 30.26 -3.44
CA ILE A 546 12.01 31.62 -2.94
C ILE A 546 10.60 32.21 -3.15
N LEU A 547 9.94 32.56 -2.05
CA LEU A 547 8.66 33.25 -2.09
C LEU A 547 8.91 34.72 -2.48
N PRO A 548 8.03 35.33 -3.28
CA PRO A 548 8.16 36.75 -3.60
C PRO A 548 8.11 37.57 -2.30
N ASP A 549 9.04 38.51 -2.15
CA ASP A 549 9.01 39.45 -1.04
C ASP A 549 7.85 40.41 -1.24
N VAL A 550 6.80 40.24 -0.44
CA VAL A 550 5.59 41.06 -0.52
C VAL A 550 5.76 42.27 0.38
N ALA A 551 6.21 43.38 -0.20
CA ALA A 551 6.39 44.65 0.51
C ALA A 551 5.21 45.58 0.28
N VAL A 552 4.69 46.21 1.34
CA VAL A 552 3.69 47.27 1.21
C VAL A 552 4.40 48.54 0.74
N LEU A 553 4.16 48.96 -0.51
CA LEU A 553 4.74 50.17 -1.08
C LEU A 553 4.00 51.43 -0.62
N ALA A 554 2.68 51.33 -0.47
CA ALA A 554 1.84 52.41 0.00
C ALA A 554 0.55 51.84 0.62
N ALA A 555 0.18 52.34 1.79
CA ALA A 555 -1.12 52.09 2.41
C ALA A 555 -1.86 53.43 2.53
N GLY A 556 -2.86 53.63 1.68
CA GLY A 556 -3.82 54.71 1.77
C GLY A 556 -5.08 54.30 2.54
N VAL A 557 -6.02 55.23 2.70
CA VAL A 557 -7.30 54.99 3.39
C VAL A 557 -8.16 53.96 2.62
N ASP A 558 -8.09 53.97 1.28
CA ASP A 558 -8.92 53.13 0.40
C ASP A 558 -8.12 52.11 -0.43
N ASN A 559 -6.79 52.13 -0.39
CA ASN A 559 -5.95 51.23 -1.20
C ASN A 559 -4.66 50.81 -0.49
N ILE A 560 -4.27 49.54 -0.71
CA ILE A 560 -2.95 49.03 -0.30
C ILE A 560 -2.26 48.56 -1.58
N THR A 561 -1.07 49.11 -1.85
CA THR A 561 -0.26 48.73 -2.99
C THR A 561 0.87 47.84 -2.53
N PHE A 562 0.94 46.62 -3.08
CA PHE A 562 1.98 45.64 -2.79
C PHE A 562 3.00 45.61 -3.93
N SER A 563 4.28 45.55 -3.58
CA SER A 563 5.35 45.07 -4.45
C SER A 563 5.48 43.57 -4.23
N LEU A 564 5.60 42.80 -5.30
CA LEU A 564 5.88 41.36 -5.26
C LEU A 564 7.38 41.07 -5.47
N GLY A 565 8.24 42.09 -5.38
CA GLY A 565 9.67 41.99 -5.67
C GLY A 565 9.96 41.57 -7.13
N SER A 566 11.21 41.20 -7.40
CA SER A 566 11.59 40.57 -8.66
C SER A 566 11.22 39.08 -8.63
N LEU A 567 10.40 38.63 -9.58
CA LEU A 567 10.09 37.21 -9.74
C LEU A 567 11.37 36.43 -10.11
N PRO A 568 11.62 35.23 -9.54
CA PRO A 568 12.72 34.38 -9.97
C PRO A 568 12.51 33.96 -11.44
N ILE A 569 13.41 34.38 -12.32
CA ILE A 569 13.24 34.28 -13.77
C ILE A 569 13.50 32.86 -14.29
N HIS A 570 14.39 32.11 -13.64
CA HIS A 570 14.78 30.76 -14.07
C HIS A 570 15.51 30.02 -12.94
N ASP A 571 15.12 28.77 -12.67
CA ASP A 571 15.92 27.83 -11.87
C ASP A 571 16.61 26.83 -12.80
N ALA A 572 17.95 26.91 -12.90
CA ALA A 572 18.74 26.11 -13.82
C ALA A 572 18.81 24.62 -13.44
N GLU A 573 18.64 24.28 -12.16
CA GLU A 573 18.60 22.87 -11.71
C GLU A 573 17.27 22.21 -12.06
N MET A 574 16.20 22.99 -12.20
CA MET A 574 14.84 22.47 -12.35
C MET A 574 14.23 22.66 -13.74
N ALA A 575 14.86 23.46 -14.62
CA ALA A 575 14.39 23.74 -15.97
C ALA A 575 12.93 24.27 -16.05
N VAL A 576 12.50 25.07 -15.06
CA VAL A 576 11.17 25.71 -15.03
C VAL A 576 11.30 27.23 -15.03
N THR A 577 10.57 27.88 -15.95
CA THR A 577 10.34 29.33 -15.98
C THR A 577 9.08 29.67 -15.19
N TYR A 578 9.21 30.54 -14.18
CA TYR A 578 8.05 31.02 -13.42
C TYR A 578 7.31 32.09 -14.24
N TYR A 579 6.13 31.74 -14.76
CA TYR A 579 5.20 32.73 -15.27
C TYR A 579 4.55 33.45 -14.08
N GLY A 580 4.70 34.77 -14.02
CA GLY A 580 4.37 35.60 -12.85
C GLY A 580 2.91 35.58 -12.39
N VAL A 581 2.66 36.32 -11.30
CA VAL A 581 1.34 36.51 -10.71
C VAL A 581 0.42 37.25 -11.69
N GLY A 582 -0.60 36.56 -12.20
CA GLY A 582 -1.62 37.16 -13.06
C GLY A 582 -2.51 38.11 -12.27
N THR A 583 -2.25 39.42 -12.35
CA THR A 583 -3.19 40.44 -11.90
C THR A 583 -3.94 40.99 -13.11
N ARG A 584 -5.27 40.89 -13.07
CA ARG A 584 -6.15 41.41 -14.12
C ARG A 584 -6.27 42.93 -14.00
N GLU A 585 -5.37 43.65 -14.65
CA GLU A 585 -5.56 45.08 -14.88
C GLU A 585 -6.75 45.25 -15.84
N ARG A 586 -7.86 45.87 -15.39
CA ARG A 586 -9.00 46.22 -16.26
C ARG A 586 -8.55 47.23 -17.32
N ARG A 587 -7.97 46.77 -18.43
CA ARG A 587 -7.90 47.57 -19.65
C ARG A 587 -9.13 47.27 -20.49
N ARG A 588 -9.93 48.32 -20.71
CA ARG A 588 -11.05 48.33 -21.65
C ARG A 588 -10.57 47.80 -22.99
N ALA A 589 -11.39 46.92 -23.58
CA ALA A 589 -11.15 46.33 -24.87
C ALA A 589 -10.83 47.38 -25.94
N LEU A 590 -9.75 47.15 -26.68
CA LEU A 590 -9.60 47.62 -28.06
C LEU A 590 -9.57 46.39 -28.96
N PRO A 591 -10.25 46.42 -30.12
CA PRO A 591 -10.49 45.23 -30.93
C PRO A 591 -9.21 44.81 -31.66
N TRP A 592 -8.73 43.60 -31.38
CA TRP A 592 -7.64 43.01 -32.17
C TRP A 592 -8.21 42.31 -33.41
N SER A 593 -8.00 42.97 -34.55
CA SER A 593 -8.15 42.40 -35.88
C SER A 593 -7.01 41.43 -36.18
N GLY A 594 -7.39 40.19 -36.49
CA GLY A 594 -6.69 39.30 -37.42
C GLY A 594 -5.36 38.71 -36.97
N TRP A 595 -5.24 37.38 -37.00
CA TRP A 595 -4.07 36.73 -37.59
C TRP A 595 -4.42 35.33 -38.10
N ARG A 596 -3.75 34.97 -39.19
CA ARG A 596 -4.05 33.88 -40.13
C ARG A 596 -3.66 32.51 -39.56
N ARG A 597 -4.37 31.49 -40.03
CA ARG A 597 -4.00 30.07 -39.90
C ARG A 597 -2.64 29.83 -40.54
N GLY A 598 -1.74 29.21 -39.80
CA GLY A 598 -0.59 28.49 -40.31
C GLY A 598 -0.73 27.02 -39.94
N HIS A 599 -0.77 26.16 -40.95
CA HIS A 599 -0.59 24.72 -40.85
C HIS A 599 0.80 24.40 -40.26
N TRP A 600 0.86 23.39 -39.37
CA TRP A 600 1.52 22.10 -39.56
C TRP A 600 0.94 21.09 -38.57
#